data_AF-A0A524FC83-F1
#
_entry.id   AF-A0A524FC83-F1
#
_cell.length_a   1.000
_cell.length_b   1.000
_cell.length_c   1.000
_cell.angle_alpha   90.00
_cell.angle_beta   90.00
_cell.angle_gamma   90.00
#
_symmetry.space_group_name_H-M   'P 1'
#
loop_
_entity.id
_entity.type
_entity.pdbx_description
1 polymer ?
#
loop_
_entity_poly.entity_id
_entity_poly.type
_entity_poly.pdbx_seq_one_letter_code
_entity_poly.pdbx_strand_id
1 'polypeptide(L)'
;MKRKAEKIPGVGIDLIGITSTDRTQLYCSNEALRYLLELTNNLDFIATSILGGELDKMLLISEKEGEKKCQFYVKDGIIYIIYGTFPDKQGKWFLEQMAKFYGELIAGSDVNNLDKLKKYEIDRKFKARLNFINKEFKDLIENQVFSDQEIPYVEDQIRVDYLGLSSMSIGVISLLVGEELNIEAPGQYDDPDEENEMKESLLTAKIEAIAANTLGNTGAYPRWIAVKLGFQNYRFLTFRKYPNEYFLYMLSEGNLKKMKLVENELDKFLQHVVDAPFSGMLKPYNRLKATIKEILSKKRVYS
;
A
#
# COMPACT_ATOMS: atom_id res chain seq x y z
N MET A 1 -37.35 7.29 -7.56
CA MET A 1 -36.37 8.29 -8.03
C MET A 1 -35.10 7.57 -8.47
N LYS A 2 -34.88 7.38 -9.78
CA LYS A 2 -33.60 6.88 -10.31
C LYS A 2 -32.63 8.08 -10.35
N ARG A 3 -31.69 8.15 -9.41
CA ARG A 3 -30.62 9.15 -9.46
C ARG A 3 -29.70 8.82 -10.63
N LYS A 4 -29.44 9.79 -11.50
CA LYS A 4 -28.38 9.74 -12.52
C LYS A 4 -27.06 9.54 -11.75
N ALA A 5 -26.43 8.38 -11.87
CA ALA A 5 -25.09 8.21 -11.34
C ALA A 5 -24.10 8.96 -12.25
N GLU A 6 -23.20 9.71 -11.64
CA GLU A 6 -22.21 10.53 -12.32
C GLU A 6 -21.25 9.64 -13.11
N LYS A 7 -20.98 10.00 -14.38
CA LYS A 7 -19.87 9.41 -15.12
C LYS A 7 -18.58 9.89 -14.47
N ILE A 8 -17.78 8.99 -13.90
CA ILE A 8 -16.45 9.30 -13.37
C ILE A 8 -15.53 9.58 -14.57
N PRO A 9 -15.04 10.83 -14.77
CA PRO A 9 -14.08 11.13 -15.82
C PRO A 9 -12.74 10.44 -15.53
N GLY A 10 -12.06 9.92 -16.55
CA GLY A 10 -10.68 9.41 -16.41
C GLY A 10 -10.55 7.96 -15.89
N VAL A 11 -11.60 7.14 -15.96
CA VAL A 11 -11.52 5.73 -15.59
C VAL A 11 -10.74 4.92 -16.64
N GLY A 12 -9.69 4.23 -16.22
CA GLY A 12 -8.83 3.42 -17.09
C GLY A 12 -7.81 2.59 -16.30
N ILE A 13 -7.40 1.47 -16.90
CA ILE A 13 -6.28 0.65 -16.43
C ILE A 13 -5.08 0.96 -17.32
N ASP A 14 -4.01 1.47 -16.71
CA ASP A 14 -2.76 1.85 -17.39
C ASP A 14 -1.77 0.69 -17.47
N LEU A 15 -1.83 -0.23 -16.49
CA LEU A 15 -1.04 -1.45 -16.44
C LEU A 15 -1.89 -2.62 -15.93
N ILE A 16 -1.70 -3.75 -16.61
CA ILE A 16 -2.09 -5.09 -16.19
C ILE A 16 -0.81 -5.91 -16.06
N GLY A 17 -0.59 -6.49 -14.89
CA GLY A 17 0.65 -7.16 -14.53
C GLY A 17 0.43 -8.48 -13.82
N ILE A 18 1.35 -9.42 -14.04
CA ILE A 18 1.39 -10.71 -13.34
C ILE A 18 2.85 -11.04 -13.04
N THR A 19 3.14 -11.36 -11.78
CA THR A 19 4.47 -11.77 -11.31
C THR A 19 4.33 -12.90 -10.30
N SER A 20 5.32 -13.78 -10.19
CA SER A 20 5.37 -14.75 -9.09
C SER A 20 5.94 -14.10 -7.83
N THR A 21 5.66 -14.68 -6.67
CA THR A 21 6.30 -14.28 -5.39
C THR A 21 7.82 -14.47 -5.42
N ASP A 22 8.34 -15.32 -6.31
CA ASP A 22 9.77 -15.51 -6.57
C ASP A 22 10.33 -14.50 -7.59
N ARG A 23 9.60 -13.40 -7.84
CA ARG A 23 10.02 -12.29 -8.72
C ARG A 23 10.14 -12.65 -10.20
N THR A 24 9.51 -13.75 -10.65
CA THR A 24 9.44 -14.05 -12.08
C THR A 24 8.32 -13.23 -12.72
N GLN A 25 8.67 -12.33 -13.64
CA GLN A 25 7.66 -11.65 -14.46
C GLN A 25 6.94 -12.65 -15.37
N LEU A 26 5.62 -12.72 -15.24
CA LEU A 26 4.76 -13.64 -15.98
C LEU A 26 3.99 -12.94 -17.09
N TYR A 27 3.58 -11.69 -16.87
CA TYR A 27 2.89 -10.86 -17.87
C TYR A 27 3.03 -9.36 -17.55
N CYS A 28 3.13 -8.53 -18.59
CA CYS A 28 3.09 -7.07 -18.48
C CYS A 28 2.40 -6.48 -19.72
N SER A 29 1.32 -5.73 -19.54
CA SER A 29 0.65 -5.06 -20.67
C SER A 29 1.35 -3.79 -21.14
N ASN A 30 2.21 -3.20 -20.29
CA ASN A 30 2.86 -1.92 -20.54
C ASN A 30 4.28 -1.93 -20.02
N GLU A 31 5.25 -2.13 -20.92
CA GLU A 31 6.68 -2.21 -20.58
C GLU A 31 7.22 -0.93 -19.93
N ALA A 32 6.65 0.25 -20.22
CA ALA A 32 7.05 1.50 -19.59
C ALA A 32 6.71 1.54 -18.08
N LEU A 33 5.75 0.71 -17.65
CA LEU A 33 5.31 0.59 -16.26
C LEU A 33 5.78 -0.73 -15.62
N ARG A 34 6.71 -1.44 -16.26
CA ARG A 34 7.24 -2.73 -15.78
C ARG A 34 7.78 -2.67 -14.35
N TYR A 35 8.35 -1.54 -13.96
CA TYR A 35 8.87 -1.30 -12.60
C TYR A 35 7.81 -1.55 -11.51
N LEU A 36 6.51 -1.41 -11.81
CA LEU A 36 5.45 -1.72 -10.85
C LEU A 36 5.42 -3.20 -10.47
N LEU A 37 5.87 -4.11 -11.35
CA LEU A 37 5.99 -5.54 -11.02
C LEU A 37 7.13 -5.81 -10.03
N GLU A 38 8.24 -5.07 -10.14
CA GLU A 38 9.36 -5.16 -9.21
C GLU A 38 8.97 -4.54 -7.86
N LEU A 39 8.32 -3.38 -7.89
CA LEU A 39 7.76 -2.73 -6.71
C LEU A 39 6.75 -3.66 -6.02
N THR A 40 5.89 -4.36 -6.76
CA THR A 40 4.91 -5.31 -6.22
C THR A 40 5.58 -6.37 -5.34
N ASN A 41 6.67 -6.98 -5.80
CA ASN A 41 7.39 -8.00 -5.03
C ASN A 41 8.04 -7.43 -3.76
N ASN A 42 8.60 -6.23 -3.85
CA ASN A 42 9.17 -5.57 -2.68
C ASN A 42 8.08 -5.16 -1.67
N LEU A 43 6.95 -4.66 -2.16
CA LEU A 43 5.79 -4.31 -1.34
C LEU A 43 5.20 -5.54 -0.67
N ASP A 44 5.02 -6.64 -1.40
CA ASP A 44 4.51 -7.88 -0.85
C ASP A 44 5.44 -8.38 0.26
N PHE A 45 6.75 -8.47 0.00
CA PHE A 45 7.72 -8.88 1.02
C PHE A 45 7.74 -7.97 2.25
N ILE A 46 7.83 -6.65 2.06
CA ILE A 46 8.00 -5.72 3.18
C ILE A 46 6.68 -5.53 3.93
N ALA A 47 5.57 -5.29 3.23
CA ALA A 47 4.27 -5.04 3.84
C ALA A 47 3.74 -6.28 4.56
N THR A 48 3.90 -7.49 4.02
CA THR A 48 3.54 -8.73 4.73
C THR A 48 4.39 -8.90 5.98
N SER A 49 5.71 -8.61 5.92
CA SER A 49 6.62 -8.75 7.07
C SER A 49 6.36 -7.78 8.22
N ILE A 50 5.74 -6.63 7.96
CA ILE A 50 5.46 -5.61 8.98
C ILE A 50 4.01 -5.66 9.45
N LEU A 51 3.08 -5.83 8.50
CA LEU A 51 1.66 -5.66 8.77
C LEU A 51 0.94 -6.99 8.99
N GLY A 52 1.51 -8.12 8.58
CA GLY A 52 0.98 -9.45 8.92
C GLY A 52 -0.31 -9.85 8.18
N GLY A 53 -0.40 -9.59 6.87
CA GLY A 53 -1.56 -9.95 6.03
C GLY A 53 -1.22 -9.99 4.54
N GLU A 54 -2.23 -10.05 3.68
CA GLU A 54 -2.06 -10.10 2.22
C GLU A 54 -2.12 -8.69 1.60
N LEU A 55 -1.21 -8.37 0.68
CA LEU A 55 -1.22 -7.10 -0.04
C LEU A 55 -2.52 -6.93 -0.85
N ASP A 56 -3.28 -5.85 -0.64
CA ASP A 56 -4.59 -5.62 -1.31
C ASP A 56 -4.57 -4.39 -2.21
N LYS A 57 -4.10 -3.24 -1.71
CA LYS A 57 -4.18 -1.98 -2.46
C LYS A 57 -3.15 -0.95 -2.02
N MET A 58 -2.81 -0.04 -2.93
CA MET A 58 -1.95 1.12 -2.68
C MET A 58 -2.48 2.32 -3.46
N LEU A 59 -2.43 3.51 -2.86
CA LEU A 59 -2.70 4.77 -3.53
C LEU A 59 -1.39 5.52 -3.76
N LEU A 60 -1.15 5.91 -5.00
CA LEU A 60 -0.02 6.73 -5.44
C LEU A 60 -0.52 8.12 -5.79
N ILE A 61 0.21 9.15 -5.36
CA ILE A 61 -0.06 10.54 -5.69
C ILE A 61 1.15 11.08 -6.43
N SER A 62 0.92 11.57 -7.64
CA SER A 62 1.93 12.29 -8.44
C SER A 62 1.46 13.72 -8.70
N GLU A 63 2.41 14.65 -8.79
CA GLU A 63 2.09 16.05 -9.13
C GLU A 63 1.57 16.20 -10.57
N LYS A 64 1.99 15.29 -11.48
CA LYS A 64 1.65 15.36 -12.91
C LYS A 64 0.36 14.62 -13.27
N GLU A 65 0.15 13.43 -12.71
CA GLU A 65 -0.95 12.53 -13.10
C GLU A 65 -2.05 12.43 -12.05
N GLY A 66 -1.88 13.08 -10.89
CA GLY A 66 -2.83 13.03 -9.78
C GLY A 66 -2.80 11.70 -9.04
N GLU A 67 -3.97 11.28 -8.57
CA GLU A 67 -4.16 10.04 -7.80
C GLU A 67 -4.37 8.84 -8.72
N LYS A 68 -3.53 7.81 -8.56
CA LYS A 68 -3.69 6.50 -9.21
C LYS A 68 -3.55 5.39 -8.19
N LYS A 69 -4.27 4.31 -8.39
CA LYS A 69 -4.33 3.21 -7.44
C LYS A 69 -3.75 1.94 -8.05
N CYS A 70 -2.98 1.22 -7.25
CA CYS A 70 -2.65 -0.18 -7.48
C CYS A 70 -3.63 -1.05 -6.70
N GLN A 71 -4.17 -2.09 -7.33
CA GLN A 71 -4.83 -3.18 -6.63
C GLN A 71 -4.10 -4.48 -6.92
N PHE A 72 -4.03 -5.32 -5.90
CA PHE A 72 -3.30 -6.57 -5.90
C PHE A 72 -4.24 -7.73 -5.58
N TYR A 73 -3.94 -8.89 -6.13
CA TYR A 73 -4.58 -10.13 -5.75
C TYR A 73 -3.51 -11.22 -5.74
N VAL A 74 -3.31 -11.85 -4.58
CA VAL A 74 -2.33 -12.92 -4.41
C VAL A 74 -3.08 -14.25 -4.42
N LYS A 75 -2.65 -15.18 -5.28
CA LYS A 75 -3.23 -16.52 -5.37
C LYS A 75 -2.20 -17.51 -5.87
N ASP A 76 -2.05 -18.63 -5.16
CA ASP A 76 -1.20 -19.77 -5.57
C ASP A 76 0.25 -19.36 -5.91
N GLY A 77 0.86 -18.47 -5.13
CA GLY A 77 2.22 -17.96 -5.36
C GLY A 77 2.35 -16.96 -6.53
N ILE A 78 1.23 -16.47 -7.05
CA ILE A 78 1.17 -15.48 -8.13
C ILE A 78 0.51 -14.21 -7.63
N ILE A 79 1.11 -13.07 -7.96
CA ILE A 79 0.61 -11.74 -7.67
C ILE A 79 0.09 -11.11 -8.97
N TYR A 80 -1.20 -10.83 -8.99
CA TYR A 80 -1.88 -10.11 -10.06
C TYR A 80 -1.99 -8.64 -9.66
N ILE A 81 -1.64 -7.72 -10.55
CA ILE A 81 -1.71 -6.28 -10.31
C ILE A 81 -2.42 -5.56 -11.45
N ILE A 82 -3.25 -4.59 -11.09
CA ILE A 82 -3.71 -3.53 -11.99
C ILE A 82 -3.37 -2.16 -11.42
N TYR A 83 -3.03 -1.21 -12.29
CA TYR A 83 -2.74 0.17 -11.94
C TYR A 83 -3.47 1.15 -12.85
N GLY A 84 -3.99 2.23 -12.27
CA GLY A 84 -4.73 3.27 -12.98
C GLY A 84 -5.81 3.90 -12.09
N THR A 85 -6.89 4.35 -12.73
CA THR A 85 -8.02 5.02 -12.07
C THR A 85 -9.27 4.19 -12.30
N PHE A 86 -9.78 3.52 -11.28
CA PHE A 86 -10.96 2.67 -11.37
C PHE A 86 -11.62 2.46 -10.00
N PRO A 87 -12.92 2.17 -9.93
CA PRO A 87 -13.57 1.91 -8.64
C PRO A 87 -13.16 0.55 -8.04
N ASP A 88 -13.25 0.43 -6.72
CA ASP A 88 -12.64 -0.69 -5.97
C ASP A 88 -13.21 -2.06 -6.36
N LYS A 89 -14.54 -2.17 -6.51
CA LYS A 89 -15.23 -3.45 -6.80
C LYS A 89 -14.89 -3.96 -8.20
N GLN A 90 -14.84 -3.07 -9.18
CA GLN A 90 -14.54 -3.36 -10.57
C GLN A 90 -13.09 -3.85 -10.71
N GLY A 91 -12.15 -3.23 -10.00
CA GLY A 91 -10.76 -3.66 -10.02
C GLY A 91 -10.57 -5.06 -9.41
N LYS A 92 -11.26 -5.36 -8.29
CA LYS A 92 -11.27 -6.72 -7.70
C LYS A 92 -11.85 -7.76 -8.65
N TRP A 93 -12.98 -7.46 -9.29
CA TRP A 93 -13.55 -8.33 -10.32
C TRP A 93 -12.55 -8.59 -11.46
N PHE A 94 -11.86 -7.54 -11.93
CA PHE A 94 -10.86 -7.66 -13.00
C PHE A 94 -9.73 -8.61 -12.61
N LEU A 95 -9.18 -8.44 -11.40
CA LEU A 95 -8.12 -9.29 -10.86
C LEU A 95 -8.57 -10.74 -10.68
N GLU A 96 -9.81 -10.97 -10.22
CA GLU A 96 -10.38 -12.32 -10.11
C GLU A 96 -10.52 -13.00 -11.49
N GLN A 97 -10.95 -12.26 -12.52
CA GLN A 97 -10.98 -12.80 -13.88
C GLN A 97 -9.58 -13.09 -14.41
N MET A 98 -8.61 -12.20 -14.17
CA MET A 98 -7.21 -12.44 -14.53
C MET A 98 -6.70 -13.73 -13.90
N ALA A 99 -6.90 -13.91 -12.59
CA ALA A 99 -6.43 -15.07 -11.86
C ALA A 99 -7.09 -16.36 -12.33
N LYS A 100 -8.40 -16.33 -12.60
CA LYS A 100 -9.12 -17.48 -13.17
C LYS A 100 -8.54 -17.89 -14.52
N PHE A 101 -8.48 -16.97 -15.49
CA PHE A 101 -8.05 -17.31 -16.84
C PHE A 101 -6.55 -17.64 -16.91
N TYR A 102 -5.72 -16.94 -16.16
CA TYR A 102 -4.29 -17.25 -16.12
C TYR A 102 -4.04 -18.59 -15.42
N GLY A 103 -4.75 -18.86 -14.32
CA GLY A 103 -4.73 -20.15 -13.61
C GLY A 103 -5.08 -21.33 -14.52
N GLU A 104 -6.12 -21.19 -15.34
CA GLU A 104 -6.50 -22.19 -16.36
C GLU A 104 -5.40 -22.44 -17.40
N LEU A 105 -4.65 -21.40 -17.79
CA LEU A 105 -3.58 -21.50 -18.79
C LEU A 105 -2.31 -22.16 -18.23
N ILE A 106 -1.94 -21.89 -16.98
CA ILE A 106 -0.79 -22.51 -16.34
C ILE A 106 -1.10 -23.93 -15.86
N ALA A 107 -2.36 -24.22 -15.51
CA ALA A 107 -2.85 -25.52 -15.07
C ALA A 107 -1.95 -26.18 -13.99
N GLY A 108 -1.52 -25.39 -13.00
CA GLY A 108 -0.66 -25.86 -11.90
C GLY A 108 0.82 -26.10 -12.28
N SER A 109 1.25 -25.68 -13.48
CA SER A 109 2.67 -25.74 -13.85
C SER A 109 3.51 -24.81 -12.96
N ASP A 110 4.77 -25.20 -12.71
CA ASP A 110 5.75 -24.32 -12.09
C ASP A 110 6.07 -23.12 -13.00
N VAL A 111 5.48 -21.97 -12.67
CA VAL A 111 5.56 -20.74 -13.45
C VAL A 111 6.96 -20.14 -13.51
N ASN A 112 7.82 -20.44 -12.53
CA ASN A 112 9.19 -19.94 -12.47
C ASN A 112 10.08 -20.66 -13.48
N ASN A 113 9.81 -21.94 -13.73
CA ASN A 113 10.62 -22.81 -14.57
C ASN A 113 10.00 -23.17 -15.94
N LEU A 114 9.00 -22.40 -16.39
CA LEU A 114 8.42 -22.61 -17.73
C LEU A 114 9.45 -22.35 -18.84
N ASP A 115 9.47 -23.23 -19.84
CA ASP A 115 10.25 -23.04 -21.05
C ASP A 115 9.77 -21.83 -21.88
N LYS A 116 10.63 -21.32 -22.77
CA LYS A 116 10.35 -20.12 -23.57
C LYS A 116 9.13 -20.27 -24.49
N LEU A 117 8.92 -21.45 -25.07
CA LEU A 117 7.80 -21.68 -25.99
C LEU A 117 6.48 -21.70 -25.23
N LYS A 118 6.43 -22.39 -24.09
CA LYS A 118 5.26 -22.45 -23.21
C LYS A 118 4.92 -21.08 -22.62
N LYS A 119 5.93 -20.29 -22.21
CA LYS A 119 5.73 -18.88 -21.79
C LYS A 119 5.10 -18.05 -22.91
N TYR A 120 5.61 -18.15 -24.14
CA TYR A 120 5.06 -17.44 -25.29
C TYR A 120 3.61 -17.88 -25.61
N GLU A 121 3.32 -19.17 -25.55
CA GLU A 121 1.96 -19.67 -25.77
C GLU A 121 0.96 -19.18 -24.73
N ILE A 122 1.35 -19.19 -23.46
CA ILE A 122 0.53 -18.68 -22.35
C ILE A 122 0.28 -17.18 -22.55
N ASP A 123 1.32 -16.38 -22.81
CA ASP A 123 1.19 -14.95 -23.07
C ASP A 123 0.23 -14.66 -24.24
N ARG A 124 0.39 -15.35 -25.36
CA ARG A 124 -0.48 -15.19 -26.54
C ARG A 124 -1.94 -15.55 -26.23
N LYS A 125 -2.18 -16.68 -25.55
CA LYS A 125 -3.55 -17.10 -25.17
C LYS A 125 -4.15 -16.15 -24.15
N PHE A 126 -3.36 -15.65 -23.21
CA PHE A 126 -3.81 -14.73 -22.18
C PHE A 126 -4.18 -13.37 -22.76
N LYS A 127 -3.41 -12.82 -23.71
CA LYS A 127 -3.75 -11.59 -24.44
C LYS A 127 -5.13 -11.64 -25.08
N ALA A 128 -5.50 -12.78 -25.69
CA ALA A 128 -6.84 -12.96 -26.25
C ALA A 128 -7.94 -12.92 -25.18
N ARG A 129 -7.70 -13.53 -24.01
CA ARG A 129 -8.62 -13.48 -22.86
C ARG A 129 -8.71 -12.08 -22.25
N LEU A 130 -7.60 -11.35 -22.17
CA LEU A 130 -7.57 -9.98 -21.67
C LEU A 130 -8.43 -9.03 -22.50
N ASN A 131 -8.48 -9.19 -23.83
CA ASN A 131 -9.38 -8.39 -24.66
C ASN A 131 -10.85 -8.58 -24.26
N PHE A 132 -11.24 -9.81 -23.91
CA PHE A 132 -12.57 -10.10 -23.38
C PHE A 132 -12.78 -9.44 -22.00
N ILE A 133 -11.85 -9.61 -21.06
CA ILE A 133 -11.96 -8.99 -19.72
C ILE A 133 -12.05 -7.46 -19.81
N ASN A 134 -11.22 -6.83 -20.66
CA ASN A 134 -11.23 -5.38 -20.88
C ASN A 134 -12.55 -4.88 -21.45
N LYS A 135 -13.17 -5.64 -22.36
CA LYS A 135 -14.48 -5.29 -22.91
C LYS A 135 -15.55 -5.34 -21.83
N GLU A 136 -15.64 -6.45 -21.12
CA GLU A 136 -16.60 -6.62 -20.01
C GLU A 136 -16.39 -5.58 -18.90
N PHE A 137 -15.14 -5.25 -18.57
CA PHE A 137 -14.80 -4.22 -17.60
C PHE A 137 -15.35 -2.84 -18.01
N LYS A 138 -15.19 -2.46 -19.27
CA LYS A 138 -15.77 -1.22 -19.81
C LYS A 138 -17.30 -1.25 -19.75
N ASP A 139 -17.91 -2.37 -20.15
CA ASP A 139 -19.35 -2.53 -20.11
C ASP A 139 -19.88 -2.43 -18.66
N LEU A 140 -19.16 -2.98 -17.68
CA LEU A 140 -19.51 -2.87 -16.25
C LEU A 140 -19.43 -1.43 -15.73
N ILE A 141 -18.44 -0.65 -16.20
CA ILE A 141 -18.31 0.78 -15.88
C ILE A 141 -19.43 1.59 -16.52
N GLU A 142 -19.67 1.41 -17.82
CA GLU A 142 -20.67 2.16 -18.59
C GLU A 142 -22.10 1.90 -18.09
N ASN A 143 -22.38 0.65 -17.72
CA ASN A 143 -23.69 0.25 -17.21
C ASN A 143 -23.86 0.43 -15.69
N GLN A 144 -22.84 0.95 -14.99
CA GLN A 144 -22.88 1.24 -13.55
C GLN A 144 -23.36 0.02 -12.71
N VAL A 145 -22.92 -1.18 -13.11
CA VAL A 145 -23.38 -2.45 -12.53
C VAL A 145 -23.04 -2.54 -11.04
N PHE A 146 -21.92 -1.93 -10.64
CA PHE A 146 -21.55 -1.79 -9.25
C PHE A 146 -21.94 -0.40 -8.75
N SER A 147 -22.54 -0.34 -7.56
CA SER A 147 -22.71 0.93 -6.87
C SER A 147 -21.38 1.36 -6.25
N ASP A 148 -21.07 2.65 -6.39
CA ASP A 148 -20.00 3.33 -5.63
C ASP A 148 -20.37 3.55 -4.16
N GLN A 149 -21.50 2.99 -3.69
CA GLN A 149 -21.69 2.88 -2.25
C GLN A 149 -20.61 1.95 -1.71
N GLU A 150 -19.61 2.59 -1.12
CA GLU A 150 -18.71 1.94 -0.19
C GLU A 150 -19.57 1.24 0.84
N ILE A 151 -19.42 -0.08 0.91
CA ILE A 151 -19.99 -0.84 2.01
C ILE A 151 -19.33 -0.24 3.26
N PRO A 152 -20.11 0.28 4.23
CA PRO A 152 -19.52 0.82 5.44
C PRO A 152 -18.64 -0.26 6.07
N TYR A 153 -17.42 0.12 6.45
CA TYR A 153 -16.56 -0.78 7.21
C TYR A 153 -17.34 -1.21 8.45
N VAL A 154 -17.33 -2.51 8.76
CA VAL A 154 -17.82 -3.02 10.04
C VAL A 154 -17.07 -2.34 11.19
N GLU A 155 -15.79 -2.05 10.99
CA GLU A 155 -14.95 -1.28 11.91
C GLU A 155 -15.13 0.23 11.70
N ASP A 156 -15.50 0.96 12.76
CA ASP A 156 -15.62 2.43 12.72
C ASP A 156 -14.45 3.13 13.42
N GLN A 157 -13.45 2.37 13.85
CA GLN A 157 -12.28 2.90 14.53
C GLN A 157 -11.01 2.78 13.70
N ILE A 158 -10.01 3.60 14.02
CA ILE A 158 -8.63 3.38 13.59
C ILE A 158 -7.71 3.40 14.80
N ARG A 159 -6.89 2.36 14.92
CA ARG A 159 -5.85 2.24 15.95
C ARG A 159 -4.50 2.56 15.33
N VAL A 160 -3.68 3.38 15.98
CA VAL A 160 -2.30 3.68 15.59
C VAL A 160 -1.36 2.78 16.38
N ASP A 161 -0.55 2.00 15.68
CA ASP A 161 0.38 1.04 16.27
C ASP A 161 1.85 1.52 16.14
N TYR A 162 2.12 2.40 15.17
CA TYR A 162 3.44 2.98 14.96
C TYR A 162 3.34 4.38 14.36
N LEU A 163 4.24 5.27 14.76
CA LEU A 163 4.41 6.59 14.17
C LEU A 163 5.89 6.86 13.96
N GLY A 164 6.25 7.31 12.77
CA GLY A 164 7.56 7.87 12.51
C GLY A 164 7.50 9.17 11.73
N LEU A 165 8.50 10.00 11.95
CA LEU A 165 8.72 11.27 11.28
C LEU A 165 10.15 11.27 10.75
N SER A 166 10.33 11.55 9.48
CA SER A 166 11.65 11.77 8.90
C SER A 166 11.76 13.10 8.18
N SER A 167 12.99 13.55 7.98
CA SER A 167 13.33 14.69 7.14
C SER A 167 14.43 14.27 6.19
N MET A 168 14.25 14.45 4.88
CA MET A 168 15.26 14.05 3.87
C MET A 168 15.75 12.60 4.01
N SER A 169 14.86 11.66 4.39
CA SER A 169 15.18 10.24 4.68
C SER A 169 16.05 10.01 5.93
N ILE A 170 16.08 10.98 6.84
CA ILE A 170 16.65 10.83 8.19
C ILE A 170 15.49 10.70 9.16
N GLY A 171 15.30 9.51 9.75
CA GLY A 171 14.35 9.29 10.84
C GLY A 171 14.68 10.17 12.04
N VAL A 172 13.80 11.11 12.37
CA VAL A 172 13.93 12.00 13.54
C VAL A 172 13.02 11.61 14.69
N ILE A 173 11.92 10.91 14.39
CA ILE A 173 11.05 10.27 15.38
C ILE A 173 10.71 8.88 14.86
N SER A 174 10.78 7.91 15.75
CA SER A 174 10.25 6.55 15.57
C SER A 174 9.61 6.19 16.89
N LEU A 175 8.37 5.70 16.86
CA LEU A 175 7.59 5.45 18.05
C LEU A 175 6.67 4.25 17.84
N LEU A 176 6.97 3.15 18.51
CA LEU A 176 6.08 2.00 18.60
C LEU A 176 5.04 2.24 19.70
N VAL A 177 3.77 2.02 19.39
CA VAL A 177 2.63 2.34 20.25
C VAL A 177 1.82 1.07 20.50
N GLY A 178 2.41 0.15 21.26
CA GLY A 178 1.81 -1.13 21.62
C GLY A 178 2.66 -2.33 21.21
N GLU A 179 2.05 -3.51 21.27
CA GLU A 179 2.66 -4.82 21.01
C GLU A 179 1.93 -5.60 19.89
N GLU A 180 0.95 -4.98 19.24
CA GLU A 180 0.09 -5.64 18.24
C GLU A 180 0.79 -5.92 16.91
N LEU A 181 1.94 -5.30 16.67
CA LEU A 181 2.79 -5.56 15.51
C LEU A 181 3.79 -6.66 15.86
N ASN A 182 3.71 -7.78 15.14
CA ASN A 182 4.64 -8.89 15.33
C ASN A 182 5.96 -8.61 14.60
N ILE A 183 6.84 -7.85 15.23
CA ILE A 183 8.12 -7.41 14.64
C ILE A 183 9.25 -8.16 15.33
N GLU A 184 9.98 -8.95 14.55
CA GLU A 184 11.18 -9.63 15.03
C GLU A 184 12.38 -8.68 14.95
N ALA A 185 12.96 -8.36 16.11
CA ALA A 185 14.21 -7.61 16.19
C ALA A 185 15.41 -8.54 15.96
N PRO A 186 16.37 -8.17 15.10
CA PRO A 186 17.55 -8.99 14.86
C PRO A 186 18.53 -8.88 16.03
N GLY A 187 18.71 -9.97 16.80
CA GLY A 187 19.71 -10.03 17.86
C GLY A 187 19.20 -10.69 19.13
N GLN A 188 20.00 -10.61 20.19
CA GLN A 188 19.60 -10.95 21.55
C GLN A 188 19.78 -9.68 22.39
N TYR A 189 18.75 -9.33 23.15
CA TYR A 189 18.69 -8.12 23.96
C TYR A 189 18.44 -8.51 25.41
N ASP A 190 19.27 -7.98 26.30
CA ASP A 190 19.07 -8.15 27.74
C ASP A 190 18.10 -7.07 28.29
N ASP A 191 18.01 -5.93 27.60
CA ASP A 191 17.13 -4.80 27.93
C ASP A 191 15.95 -4.69 26.93
N PRO A 192 14.68 -4.78 27.40
CA PRO A 192 13.51 -4.56 26.56
C PRO A 192 13.45 -3.19 25.87
N ASP A 193 14.04 -2.16 26.46
CA ASP A 193 14.07 -0.83 25.83
C ASP A 193 14.99 -0.80 24.60
N GLU A 194 16.14 -1.48 24.66
CA GLU A 194 17.03 -1.65 23.50
C GLU A 194 16.36 -2.46 22.38
N GLU A 195 15.61 -3.52 22.73
CA GLU A 195 14.85 -4.30 21.76
C GLU A 195 13.79 -3.42 21.06
N ASN A 196 13.07 -2.59 21.83
CA ASN A 196 12.07 -1.67 21.29
C ASN A 196 12.68 -0.61 20.37
N GLU A 197 13.82 -0.02 20.74
CA GLU A 197 14.55 0.92 19.88
C GLU A 197 15.02 0.26 18.57
N MET A 198 15.42 -1.01 18.62
CA MET A 198 15.75 -1.76 17.41
C MET A 198 14.51 -1.99 16.53
N LYS A 199 13.37 -2.38 17.12
CA LYS A 199 12.11 -2.56 16.38
C LYS A 199 11.69 -1.26 15.69
N GLU A 200 11.74 -0.14 16.41
CA GLU A 200 11.46 1.20 15.87
C GLU A 200 12.38 1.54 14.70
N SER A 201 13.68 1.30 14.84
CA SER A 201 14.68 1.56 13.80
C SER A 201 14.46 0.69 12.55
N LEU A 202 14.18 -0.61 12.75
CA LEU A 202 13.91 -1.55 11.67
C LEU A 202 12.65 -1.16 10.89
N LEU A 203 11.58 -0.77 11.60
CA LEU A 203 10.34 -0.32 10.98
C LEU A 203 10.56 0.93 10.12
N THR A 204 11.21 1.95 10.67
CA THR A 204 11.57 3.17 9.94
C THR A 204 12.32 2.85 8.66
N ALA A 205 13.40 2.05 8.77
CA ALA A 205 14.23 1.71 7.62
C ALA A 205 13.42 0.99 6.52
N LYS A 206 12.57 0.02 6.90
CA LYS A 206 11.71 -0.70 5.94
C LYS A 206 10.67 0.21 5.29
N ILE A 207 10.04 1.10 6.05
CA ILE A 207 9.04 2.05 5.56
C ILE A 207 9.67 3.06 4.59
N GLU A 208 10.82 3.62 4.94
CA GLU A 208 11.56 4.54 4.08
C GLU A 208 12.05 3.86 2.81
N ALA A 209 12.50 2.60 2.89
CA ALA A 209 12.83 1.82 1.71
C ALA A 209 11.63 1.63 0.78
N ILE A 210 10.42 1.41 1.30
CA ILE A 210 9.20 1.37 0.48
C ILE A 210 8.97 2.72 -0.19
N ALA A 211 8.98 3.81 0.57
CA ALA A 211 8.71 5.16 0.06
C ALA A 211 9.70 5.58 -1.02
N ALA A 212 11.01 5.38 -0.77
CA ALA A 212 12.09 5.69 -1.70
C ALA A 212 12.01 4.84 -2.98
N ASN A 213 11.79 3.51 -2.86
CA ASN A 213 11.63 2.64 -4.03
C ASN A 213 10.38 3.02 -4.83
N THR A 214 9.30 3.41 -4.17
CA THR A 214 8.07 3.84 -4.85
C THR A 214 8.32 5.14 -5.61
N LEU A 215 8.89 6.14 -4.95
CA LEU A 215 9.19 7.44 -5.55
C LEU A 215 10.20 7.32 -6.71
N GLY A 216 11.29 6.58 -6.50
CA GLY A 216 12.35 6.40 -7.51
C GLY A 216 11.86 5.69 -8.76
N ASN A 217 10.95 4.70 -8.63
CA ASN A 217 10.44 3.93 -9.77
C ASN A 217 9.24 4.60 -10.45
N THR A 218 8.36 5.25 -9.69
CA THR A 218 7.07 5.73 -10.21
C THR A 218 7.06 7.24 -10.47
N GLY A 219 7.96 8.00 -9.85
CA GLY A 219 7.86 9.46 -9.75
C GLY A 219 6.67 9.94 -8.92
N ALA A 220 5.95 9.02 -8.26
CA ALA A 220 4.81 9.26 -7.40
C ALA A 220 5.12 8.83 -5.96
N TYR A 221 4.45 9.45 -5.00
CA TYR A 221 4.62 9.13 -3.59
C TYR A 221 3.46 8.25 -3.11
N PRO A 222 3.71 7.19 -2.31
CA PRO A 222 2.62 6.40 -1.75
C PRO A 222 1.86 7.24 -0.71
N ARG A 223 0.55 7.37 -0.86
CA ARG A 223 -0.31 7.98 0.17
C ARG A 223 -0.69 6.98 1.24
N TRP A 224 -1.02 5.76 0.83
CA TRP A 224 -1.23 4.63 1.72
C TRP A 224 -1.03 3.32 0.98
N ILE A 225 -0.66 2.29 1.74
CA ILE A 225 -0.60 0.89 1.35
C ILE A 225 -1.46 0.13 2.35
N ALA A 226 -2.32 -0.76 1.87
CA ALA A 226 -3.21 -1.56 2.68
C ALA A 226 -2.91 -3.05 2.51
N VAL A 227 -2.83 -3.75 3.64
CA VAL A 227 -2.89 -5.22 3.69
C VAL A 227 -4.20 -5.66 4.31
N LYS A 228 -4.70 -6.78 3.83
CA LYS A 228 -5.92 -7.41 4.34
C LYS A 228 -5.55 -8.47 5.37
N LEU A 229 -6.09 -8.35 6.57
CA LEU A 229 -5.94 -9.33 7.65
C LEU A 229 -7.06 -10.38 7.63
N GLY A 230 -8.24 -10.00 7.13
CA GLY A 230 -9.42 -10.86 7.13
C GLY A 230 -10.62 -10.21 6.46
N PHE A 231 -11.83 -10.66 6.79
CA PHE A 231 -13.05 -10.06 6.27
C PHE A 231 -13.23 -8.64 6.83
N GLN A 232 -13.06 -7.64 5.96
CA GLN A 232 -13.12 -6.21 6.29
C GLN A 232 -12.14 -5.70 7.36
N ASN A 233 -11.15 -6.50 7.77
CA ASN A 233 -10.07 -6.06 8.64
C ASN A 233 -8.80 -5.76 7.82
N TYR A 234 -8.23 -4.57 8.02
CA TYR A 234 -7.10 -4.05 7.27
C TYR A 234 -6.09 -3.36 8.18
N ARG A 235 -4.82 -3.48 7.81
CA ARG A 235 -3.75 -2.62 8.29
C ARG A 235 -3.26 -1.73 7.17
N PHE A 236 -2.81 -0.54 7.54
CA PHE A 236 -2.36 0.49 6.62
C PHE A 236 -0.99 1.00 7.04
N LEU A 237 -0.13 1.15 6.06
CA LEU A 237 0.99 2.08 6.11
C LEU A 237 0.56 3.36 5.40
N THR A 238 0.42 4.46 6.12
CA THR A 238 0.04 5.75 5.55
C THR A 238 1.23 6.69 5.55
N PHE A 239 1.24 7.60 4.59
CA PHE A 239 2.29 8.60 4.49
C PHE A 239 1.69 9.99 4.24
N ARG A 240 2.31 11.00 4.84
CA ARG A 240 1.96 12.40 4.64
C ARG A 240 3.23 13.23 4.52
N LYS A 241 3.33 13.95 3.40
CA LYS A 241 4.39 14.93 3.16
C LYS A 241 4.00 16.25 3.83
N TYR A 242 4.96 16.84 4.52
CA TYR A 242 4.90 18.18 5.09
C TYR A 242 5.86 19.12 4.34
N PRO A 243 5.82 20.44 4.58
CA PRO A 243 6.84 21.37 4.10
C PRO A 243 8.25 20.94 4.52
N ASN A 244 9.28 21.55 3.92
CA ASN A 244 10.69 21.32 4.28
C ASN A 244 11.14 19.85 4.27
N GLU A 245 10.54 19.05 3.37
CA GLU A 245 10.90 17.64 3.14
C GLU A 245 10.74 16.74 4.37
N TYR A 246 9.77 17.05 5.23
CA TYR A 246 9.33 16.14 6.28
C TYR A 246 8.29 15.14 5.78
N PHE A 247 8.38 13.92 6.28
CA PHE A 247 7.47 12.84 5.98
C PHE A 247 7.02 12.17 7.27
N LEU A 248 5.72 12.22 7.53
CA LEU A 248 5.07 11.44 8.57
C LEU A 248 4.64 10.12 7.95
N TYR A 249 4.93 9.01 8.64
CA TYR A 249 4.42 7.70 8.29
C TYR A 249 3.84 7.01 9.53
N MET A 250 2.74 6.30 9.34
CA MET A 250 2.04 5.63 10.44
C MET A 250 1.65 4.21 10.04
N LEU A 251 1.75 3.29 10.99
CA LEU A 251 1.11 1.99 10.90
C LEU A 251 -0.16 2.01 11.73
N SER A 252 -1.24 1.53 11.13
CA SER A 252 -2.56 1.58 11.75
C SER A 252 -3.44 0.42 11.33
N GLU A 253 -4.41 0.07 12.16
CA GLU A 253 -5.40 -0.97 11.92
C GLU A 253 -6.82 -0.38 11.98
N GLY A 254 -7.72 -0.84 11.10
CA GLY A 254 -9.15 -0.51 11.15
C GLY A 254 -9.67 0.25 9.92
N ASN A 255 -10.24 1.43 10.12
CA ASN A 255 -10.91 2.20 9.07
C ASN A 255 -10.10 3.42 8.62
N LEU A 256 -9.46 3.30 7.46
CA LEU A 256 -8.63 4.34 6.86
C LEU A 256 -9.32 5.71 6.73
N LYS A 257 -10.66 5.77 6.63
CA LYS A 257 -11.40 7.05 6.57
C LYS A 257 -11.21 7.91 7.82
N LYS A 258 -10.92 7.29 8.95
CA LYS A 258 -10.66 7.95 10.24
C LYS A 258 -9.23 8.49 10.33
N MET A 259 -8.32 8.14 9.41
CA MET A 259 -6.92 8.59 9.42
C MET A 259 -6.78 10.11 9.46
N LYS A 260 -7.69 10.85 8.79
CA LYS A 260 -7.67 12.32 8.83
C LYS A 260 -7.89 12.88 10.24
N LEU A 261 -8.60 12.15 11.11
CA LEU A 261 -8.79 12.55 12.52
C LEU A 261 -7.46 12.45 13.29
N VAL A 262 -6.72 11.36 13.08
CA VAL A 262 -5.39 11.14 13.65
C VAL A 262 -4.43 12.24 13.17
N GLU A 263 -4.37 12.45 11.86
CA GLU A 263 -3.53 13.45 11.20
C GLU A 263 -3.81 14.87 11.72
N ASN A 264 -5.08 15.26 11.86
CA ASN A 264 -5.47 16.57 12.39
C ASN A 264 -5.11 16.76 13.88
N GLU A 265 -5.11 15.68 14.66
CA GLU A 265 -4.71 15.73 16.07
C GLU A 265 -3.20 15.90 16.21
N LEU A 266 -2.42 15.16 15.43
CA LEU A 266 -0.95 15.25 15.39
C LEU A 266 -0.46 16.59 14.84
N ASP A 267 -1.14 17.16 13.83
CA ASP A 267 -0.78 18.44 13.21
C ASP A 267 -0.61 19.58 14.24
N LYS A 268 -1.40 19.56 15.31
CA LYS A 268 -1.34 20.56 16.40
C LYS A 268 0.02 20.59 17.11
N PHE A 269 0.77 19.50 17.04
CA PHE A 269 2.07 19.34 17.68
C PHE A 269 3.22 19.36 16.67
N LEU A 270 2.99 18.80 15.48
CA LEU A 270 4.01 18.65 14.44
C LEU A 270 4.42 19.99 13.81
N GLN A 271 3.49 20.95 13.64
CA GLN A 271 3.76 22.23 12.95
C GLN A 271 5.03 22.92 13.45
N HIS A 272 5.22 22.97 14.77
CA HIS A 272 6.37 23.62 15.40
C HIS A 272 7.75 23.08 14.98
N VAL A 273 7.83 21.83 14.50
CA VAL A 273 9.10 21.22 14.08
C VAL A 273 9.23 21.08 12.56
N VAL A 274 8.12 21.08 11.82
CA VAL A 274 8.13 20.89 10.35
C VAL A 274 8.17 22.22 9.58
N ASP A 275 7.94 23.35 10.24
CA ASP A 275 7.94 24.69 9.63
C ASP A 275 9.34 25.19 9.24
N ALA A 276 10.41 24.55 9.74
CA ALA A 276 11.80 24.85 9.38
C ALA A 276 12.56 23.59 8.92
N PRO A 277 13.52 23.73 7.99
CA PRO A 277 14.40 22.62 7.59
C PRO A 277 15.13 21.98 8.77
N PHE A 278 15.34 20.67 8.70
CA PHE A 278 16.07 19.94 9.73
C PHE A 278 17.53 20.41 9.77
N SER A 279 17.99 20.84 10.95
CA SER A 279 19.33 21.40 11.15
C SER A 279 20.31 20.41 11.80
N GLY A 280 19.92 19.15 12.00
CA GLY A 280 20.69 18.17 12.77
C GLY A 280 20.47 18.23 14.28
N MET A 281 19.74 19.23 14.79
CA MET A 281 19.46 19.37 16.23
C MET A 281 18.30 18.46 16.65
N LEU A 282 18.59 17.37 17.38
CA LEU A 282 17.58 16.38 17.80
C LEU A 282 16.72 16.81 19.00
N LYS A 283 17.16 17.79 19.80
CA LYS A 283 16.50 18.18 21.06
C LYS A 283 15.00 18.56 20.89
N PRO A 284 14.58 19.32 19.88
CA PRO A 284 13.16 19.60 19.63
C PRO A 284 12.36 18.33 19.33
N TYR A 285 12.90 17.41 18.54
CA TYR A 285 12.26 16.15 18.16
C TYR A 285 12.14 15.19 19.33
N ASN A 286 13.14 15.11 20.21
CA ASN A 286 13.07 14.28 21.42
C ASN A 286 11.95 14.74 22.37
N ARG A 287 11.76 16.07 22.51
CA ARG A 287 10.64 16.63 23.28
C ARG A 287 9.30 16.28 22.64
N LEU A 288 9.21 16.44 21.32
CA LEU A 288 8.01 16.10 20.56
C LEU A 288 7.70 14.59 20.63
N LYS A 289 8.71 13.71 20.52
CA LYS A 289 8.56 12.24 20.68
C LYS A 289 7.94 11.92 22.03
N ALA A 290 8.41 12.55 23.12
CA ALA A 290 7.84 12.35 24.45
C ALA A 290 6.37 12.79 24.54
N THR A 291 6.04 13.98 23.99
CA THR A 291 4.65 14.47 23.95
C THR A 291 3.73 13.56 23.13
N ILE A 292 4.17 13.13 21.94
CA ILE A 292 3.40 12.21 21.08
C ILE A 292 3.21 10.86 21.78
N LYS A 293 4.25 10.32 22.43
CA LYS A 293 4.17 9.08 23.21
C LYS A 293 3.11 9.17 24.30
N GLU A 294 3.06 10.27 25.04
CA GLU A 294 2.05 10.48 26.08
C GLU A 294 0.63 10.52 25.47
N ILE A 295 0.43 11.25 24.37
CA ILE A 295 -0.88 11.36 23.71
C ILE A 295 -1.36 9.99 23.23
N LEU A 296 -0.52 9.28 22.48
CA LEU A 296 -0.89 7.99 21.89
C LEU A 296 -1.03 6.90 22.96
N SER A 297 -0.30 6.98 24.08
CA SER A 297 -0.52 6.08 25.23
C SER A 297 -1.91 6.24 25.85
N LYS A 298 -2.49 7.45 25.82
CA LYS A 298 -3.84 7.74 26.33
C LYS A 298 -4.92 7.51 25.28
N LYS A 299 -4.62 7.76 24.01
CA LYS A 299 -5.57 7.76 22.90
C LYS A 299 -4.89 7.35 21.60
N ARG A 300 -4.68 6.04 21.41
CA ARG A 300 -4.25 5.45 20.13
C ARG A 300 -5.40 4.98 19.25
N VAL A 301 -6.64 4.95 19.76
CA VAL A 301 -7.85 4.55 19.02
C VAL A 301 -8.72 5.76 18.78
N TYR A 302 -9.16 5.94 17.53
CA TYR A 302 -9.94 7.09 17.07
C TYR A 302 -11.24 6.62 16.43
N SER A 303 -12.33 7.34 16.67
CA SER A 303 -13.69 7.07 16.16
C SER A 303 -14.31 8.34 15.61
#